data_AF-A0A7L0ELH2-F1
#
_entry.id   AF-A0A7L0ELH2-F1
#
_cell.length_a   1.000
_cell.length_b   1.000
_cell.length_c   1.000
_cell.angle_alpha   90.00
_cell.angle_beta   90.00
_cell.angle_gamma   90.00
#
_symmetry.space_group_name_H-M   'P 1'
#
loop_
_entity.id
_entity.type
_entity.pdbx_description
1 polymer ?
#
loop_
_entity_poly.entity_id
_entity_poly.type
_entity_poly.pdbx_seq_one_letter_code
_entity_poly.pdbx_strand_id
1 'polypeptide(L)'
;NPKGTDVSFFHFHNNAPSIPSYSSWDEFFSEFMNGKVAWRSYFDHAVIWNKHIEDENTVTIIYENLQENLTASVKQIDELFGFSPMAKQIQSVADRTTFQAVKDKAQETYGASRVIFYFGCISGVVGDWKNLFAEAQNQEMDAKFNVCLEGTKLGAKLQYDAYCKA
;
A
#
# COMPACT_ATOMS: atom_id res chain seq x y z
N ASN A 1 -0.18 1.76 -5.17
CA ASN A 1 -0.43 1.02 -6.43
C ASN A 1 -1.15 -0.30 -6.15
N PRO A 2 -2.28 -0.65 -6.81
CA PRO A 2 -2.96 -1.94 -6.64
C PRO A 2 -2.08 -3.16 -6.93
N LYS A 3 -1.19 -3.15 -7.93
CA LYS A 3 -0.28 -4.28 -8.22
C LYS A 3 0.68 -4.57 -7.08
N GLY A 4 1.24 -3.50 -6.50
CA GLY A 4 2.09 -3.61 -5.31
C GLY A 4 1.31 -4.09 -4.09
N THR A 5 0.06 -3.64 -3.93
CA THR A 5 -0.84 -4.11 -2.87
C THR A 5 -1.15 -5.60 -3.03
N ASP A 6 -1.45 -6.06 -4.24
CA ASP A 6 -1.80 -7.44 -4.55
C ASP A 6 -0.66 -8.41 -4.18
N VAL A 7 0.57 -8.15 -4.66
CA VAL A 7 1.76 -8.94 -4.30
C VAL A 7 2.02 -8.95 -2.80
N SER A 8 1.99 -7.78 -2.16
CA SER A 8 2.18 -7.68 -0.71
C SER A 8 1.13 -8.50 0.05
N PHE A 9 -0.11 -8.48 -0.43
CA PHE A 9 -1.22 -9.14 0.21
C PHE A 9 -1.21 -10.66 0.00
N PHE A 10 -0.65 -11.15 -1.11
CA PHE A 10 -0.38 -12.57 -1.31
C PHE A 10 0.60 -13.11 -0.27
N HIS A 11 1.74 -12.43 -0.10
CA HIS A 11 2.73 -12.81 0.91
C HIS A 11 2.16 -12.71 2.33
N PHE A 12 1.31 -11.72 2.58
CA PHE A 12 0.60 -11.60 3.84
C PHE A 12 -0.28 -12.80 4.15
N HIS A 13 -1.12 -13.25 3.21
CA HIS A 13 -1.95 -14.45 3.41
C HIS A 13 -1.12 -15.71 3.68
N ASN A 14 0.05 -15.85 3.08
CA ASN A 14 0.88 -17.04 3.24
C ASN A 14 1.75 -17.02 4.52
N ASN A 15 2.01 -15.84 5.10
CA ASN A 15 2.76 -15.69 6.34
C ASN A 15 1.87 -15.53 7.58
N ALA A 16 0.58 -15.27 7.40
CA ALA A 16 -0.39 -15.01 8.45
C ALA A 16 -1.17 -16.28 8.82
N PRO A 17 -0.93 -16.88 10.02
CA PRO A 17 -1.60 -18.13 10.39
C PRO A 17 -3.11 -17.99 10.65
N SER A 18 -3.63 -16.75 10.76
CA SER A 18 -5.02 -16.46 11.09
C SER A 18 -5.93 -16.21 9.89
N ILE A 19 -5.40 -16.28 8.66
CA ILE A 19 -6.17 -16.09 7.42
C ILE A 19 -5.87 -17.23 6.44
N PRO A 20 -6.78 -17.52 5.48
CA PRO A 20 -6.55 -18.56 4.50
C PRO A 20 -5.28 -18.29 3.69
N SER A 21 -4.40 -19.28 3.59
CA SER A 21 -3.28 -19.23 2.66
C SER A 21 -3.72 -19.68 1.27
N TYR A 22 -2.94 -19.31 0.26
CA TYR A 22 -3.20 -19.65 -1.14
C TYR A 22 -2.09 -20.56 -1.66
N SER A 23 -2.47 -21.55 -2.46
CA SER A 23 -1.53 -22.55 -2.96
C SER A 23 -0.63 -21.99 -4.09
N SER A 24 -1.12 -20.97 -4.79
CA SER A 24 -0.43 -20.34 -5.92
C SER A 24 -0.78 -18.86 -6.03
N TRP A 25 0.08 -18.12 -6.76
CA TRP A 25 -0.17 -16.73 -7.12
C TRP A 25 -1.43 -16.58 -7.98
N ASP A 26 -1.64 -17.46 -8.97
CA ASP A 26 -2.79 -17.37 -9.89
C ASP A 26 -4.13 -17.53 -9.17
N GLU A 27 -4.20 -18.46 -8.21
CA GLU A 27 -5.37 -18.65 -7.36
C GLU A 27 -5.67 -17.38 -6.55
N PHE A 28 -4.64 -16.80 -5.92
CA PHE A 28 -4.77 -15.59 -5.15
C PHE A 28 -5.20 -14.40 -5.99
N PHE A 29 -4.54 -14.17 -7.14
CA PHE A 29 -4.83 -13.08 -8.06
C PHE A 29 -6.29 -13.12 -8.50
N SER A 30 -6.80 -14.29 -8.89
CA SER A 30 -8.21 -14.48 -9.25
C SER A 30 -9.14 -14.08 -8.10
N GLU A 31 -8.87 -14.52 -6.88
CA GLU A 31 -9.71 -14.18 -5.73
C GLU A 31 -9.60 -12.70 -5.33
N PHE A 32 -8.42 -12.09 -5.47
CA PHE A 32 -8.20 -10.65 -5.26
C PHE A 32 -9.03 -9.82 -6.24
N MET A 33 -8.97 -10.15 -7.53
CA MET A 33 -9.71 -9.46 -8.60
C MET A 33 -11.23 -9.60 -8.45
N ASN A 34 -11.69 -10.72 -7.87
CA ASN A 34 -13.09 -10.95 -7.53
C ASN A 34 -13.49 -10.42 -6.15
N GLY A 35 -12.58 -9.81 -5.39
CA GLY A 35 -12.85 -9.26 -4.06
C GLY A 35 -13.20 -10.30 -2.99
N LYS A 36 -12.71 -11.53 -3.15
CA LYS A 36 -12.96 -12.68 -2.26
C LYS A 36 -11.80 -12.95 -1.29
N VAL A 37 -10.84 -12.03 -1.20
CA VAL A 37 -9.76 -12.04 -0.21
C VAL A 37 -10.21 -11.46 1.14
N ALA A 38 -9.37 -11.55 2.17
CA ALA A 38 -9.61 -10.88 3.43
C ALA A 38 -9.89 -9.38 3.21
N TRP A 39 -10.86 -8.83 3.93
CA TRP A 39 -11.34 -7.43 3.80
C TRP A 39 -11.93 -7.03 2.43
N ARG A 40 -12.22 -8.00 1.55
CA ARG A 40 -12.95 -7.85 0.27
C ARG A 40 -12.20 -7.03 -0.80
N SER A 41 -12.95 -6.47 -1.75
CA SER A 41 -12.46 -5.78 -2.96
C SER A 41 -11.65 -4.51 -2.63
N TYR A 42 -10.39 -4.50 -3.08
CA TYR A 42 -9.54 -3.30 -3.09
C TYR A 42 -10.20 -2.14 -3.86
N PHE A 43 -10.75 -2.43 -5.03
CA PHE A 43 -11.31 -1.40 -5.90
C PHE A 43 -12.59 -0.78 -5.31
N ASP A 44 -13.43 -1.57 -4.65
CA ASP A 44 -14.62 -1.05 -3.98
C ASP A 44 -14.20 -0.10 -2.85
N HIS A 45 -13.20 -0.49 -2.07
CA HIS A 45 -12.62 0.36 -1.03
C HIS A 45 -12.07 1.66 -1.63
N ALA A 46 -11.27 1.59 -2.70
CA ALA A 46 -10.71 2.76 -3.36
C ALA A 46 -11.79 3.71 -3.93
N VAL A 47 -12.83 3.15 -4.57
CA VAL A 47 -13.96 3.93 -5.12
C VAL A 47 -14.75 4.61 -4.00
N ILE A 48 -14.98 3.93 -2.87
CA ILE A 48 -15.66 4.52 -1.71
C ILE A 48 -14.83 5.68 -1.16
N TRP A 49 -13.54 5.47 -0.88
CA TRP A 49 -12.68 6.52 -0.31
C TRP A 49 -12.39 7.67 -1.26
N ASN A 50 -12.40 7.45 -2.57
CA ASN A 50 -12.33 8.53 -3.54
C ASN A 50 -13.46 9.55 -3.38
N LYS A 51 -14.63 9.16 -2.85
CA LYS A 51 -15.74 10.10 -2.57
C LYS A 51 -15.43 11.06 -1.41
N HIS A 52 -14.52 10.66 -0.53
CA HIS A 52 -14.13 11.39 0.69
C HIS A 52 -12.78 12.11 0.57
N ILE A 53 -12.18 12.09 -0.62
CA ILE A 53 -10.82 12.61 -0.85
C ILE A 53 -10.67 14.12 -0.64
N GLU A 54 -11.79 14.86 -0.63
CA GLU A 54 -11.86 16.31 -0.39
C GLU A 54 -12.55 16.67 0.91
N ASP A 55 -12.91 15.68 1.73
CA ASP A 55 -13.47 15.95 3.05
C ASP A 55 -12.41 16.66 3.89
N GLU A 56 -12.80 17.73 4.59
CA GLU A 56 -11.88 18.58 5.35
C GLU A 56 -11.07 17.82 6.41
N ASN A 57 -11.62 16.72 6.92
CA ASN A 57 -11.01 15.88 7.96
C ASN A 57 -10.33 14.62 7.40
N THR A 58 -10.10 14.56 6.09
CA THR A 58 -9.48 13.40 5.43
C THR A 58 -8.18 13.82 4.73
N VAL A 59 -7.09 13.10 5.02
CA VAL A 59 -5.85 13.20 4.23
C VAL A 59 -5.63 11.89 3.48
N THR A 60 -5.38 11.98 2.18
CA THR A 60 -5.00 10.83 1.36
C THR A 60 -3.50 10.86 1.13
N ILE A 61 -2.81 9.86 1.67
CA ILE A 61 -1.37 9.66 1.53
C ILE A 61 -1.14 8.43 0.66
N ILE A 62 -0.25 8.57 -0.32
CA ILE A 62 0.13 7.51 -1.23
C ILE A 62 1.45 6.90 -0.75
N TYR A 63 1.53 5.57 -0.71
CA TYR A 63 2.68 4.85 -0.18
C TYR A 63 3.97 5.17 -0.95
N GLU A 64 3.86 5.31 -2.27
CA GLU A 64 4.98 5.67 -3.12
C GLU A 64 5.53 7.07 -2.78
N ASN A 65 4.67 8.05 -2.49
CA ASN A 65 5.09 9.37 -2.01
C ASN A 65 5.74 9.33 -0.63
N LEU A 66 5.32 8.40 0.24
CA LEU A 66 5.98 8.18 1.53
C LEU A 66 7.42 7.71 1.32
N GLN A 67 7.66 6.81 0.35
CA GLN A 67 9.02 6.35 0.06
C GLN A 67 9.89 7.45 -0.54
N GLU A 68 9.34 8.29 -1.42
CA GLU A 68 10.08 9.37 -2.05
C GLU A 68 10.36 10.53 -1.09
N ASN A 69 9.39 10.91 -0.26
CA ASN A 69 9.52 12.04 0.65
C ASN A 69 8.70 11.87 1.95
N LEU A 70 9.31 11.19 2.92
CA LEU A 70 8.75 10.99 4.26
C LEU A 70 8.43 12.32 4.98
N THR A 71 9.31 13.32 4.91
CA THR A 71 9.12 14.58 5.66
C THR A 71 7.94 15.38 5.14
N ALA A 72 7.74 15.42 3.82
CA ALA A 72 6.56 16.06 3.23
C ALA A 72 5.26 15.35 3.63
N SER A 73 5.27 14.02 3.68
CA SER A 73 4.10 13.23 4.08
C SER A 73 3.77 13.38 5.57
N VAL A 74 4.79 13.40 6.44
CA VAL A 74 4.60 13.70 7.88
C VAL A 74 3.99 15.09 8.06
N LYS A 75 4.47 16.09 7.31
CA LYS A 75 3.92 17.44 7.34
C LYS A 75 2.44 17.49 6.95
N GLN A 76 2.01 16.71 5.95
CA GLN A 76 0.58 16.63 5.58
C GLN A 76 -0.29 16.10 6.72
N ILE A 77 0.22 15.13 7.49
CA ILE A 77 -0.47 14.60 8.68
C ILE A 77 -0.54 15.66 9.77
N ASP A 78 0.56 16.38 10.01
CA ASP A 78 0.60 17.45 11.00
C ASP A 78 -0.41 18.56 10.68
N GLU A 79 -0.50 18.97 9.41
CA GLU A 79 -1.46 19.98 8.92
C GLU A 79 -2.91 19.55 9.16
N LEU A 80 -3.24 18.26 8.96
CA LEU A 80 -4.59 17.74 9.23
C LEU A 80 -4.97 17.84 10.72
N PHE A 81 -4.06 17.49 11.62
CA PHE A 81 -4.31 17.55 13.06
C PHE A 81 -4.12 18.97 13.66
N GLY A 82 -3.73 19.95 12.84
CA GLY A 82 -3.45 21.31 13.28
C GLY A 82 -2.20 21.41 14.16
N PHE A 83 -1.27 20.45 14.05
CA PHE A 83 0.02 20.52 14.73
C PHE A 83 0.94 21.52 14.00
N SER A 84 1.77 22.22 14.76
CA SER A 84 2.81 23.12 14.22
C SER A 84 4.19 22.73 14.76
N PRO A 85 4.69 21.52 14.44
CA PRO A 85 5.98 21.08 14.93
C PRO A 85 7.13 21.85 14.28
N MET A 86 8.24 21.97 15.00
CA MET A 86 9.48 22.49 14.43
C MET A 86 10.00 21.53 13.36
N ALA A 87 10.69 22.05 12.34
CA ALA A 87 11.30 21.22 11.27
C ALA A 87 12.17 20.07 11.81
N LYS A 88 12.85 20.28 12.95
CA LYS A 88 13.64 19.23 13.62
C LYS A 88 12.80 18.05 14.14
N GLN A 89 11.56 18.32 14.58
CA GLN A 89 10.65 17.29 15.04
C GLN A 89 10.12 16.46 13.86
N ILE A 90 9.75 17.12 12.75
CA ILE A 90 9.36 16.44 11.50
C ILE A 90 10.48 15.52 11.01
N GLN A 91 11.72 16.02 10.97
CA GLN A 91 12.87 15.22 10.56
C GLN A 91 13.09 14.03 11.51
N SER A 92 13.01 14.26 12.82
CA SER A 92 13.18 13.18 13.81
C SER A 92 12.10 12.09 13.68
N VAL A 93 10.86 12.46 13.36
CA VAL A 93 9.79 11.49 13.07
C VAL A 93 10.12 10.72 11.81
N ALA A 94 10.47 11.42 10.71
CA ALA A 94 10.79 10.80 9.43
C ALA A 94 11.92 9.76 9.56
N ASP A 95 13.02 10.10 10.27
CA ASP A 95 14.16 9.21 10.49
C ASP A 95 13.75 7.92 11.23
N ARG A 96 12.86 8.05 12.22
CA ARG A 96 12.34 6.93 13.03
C ARG A 96 11.31 6.08 12.30
N THR A 97 10.71 6.60 11.23
CA THR A 97 9.67 5.91 10.43
C THR A 97 10.20 5.33 9.14
N THR A 98 11.52 5.39 8.89
CA THR A 98 12.13 4.67 7.76
C THR A 98 11.89 3.17 7.89
N PHE A 99 11.75 2.47 6.75
CA PHE A 99 11.48 1.04 6.75
C PHE A 99 12.48 0.24 7.60
N GLN A 100 13.78 0.56 7.47
CA GLN A 100 14.84 -0.08 8.24
C GLN A 100 14.69 0.20 9.74
N ALA A 101 14.50 1.47 10.14
CA ALA A 101 14.35 1.82 11.56
C ALA A 101 13.12 1.16 12.20
N VAL A 102 11.99 1.09 11.47
CA VAL A 102 10.79 0.41 11.97
C VAL A 102 11.04 -1.10 12.03
N LYS A 103 11.69 -1.70 11.03
CA LYS A 103 12.02 -3.14 11.01
C LYS A 103 12.94 -3.53 12.17
N ASP A 104 14.01 -2.78 12.40
CA ASP A 104 14.97 -3.02 13.49
C ASP A 104 14.26 -2.96 14.85
N LYS A 105 13.42 -1.94 15.04
CA LYS A 105 12.66 -1.77 16.28
C LYS A 105 11.49 -2.74 16.44
N ALA A 106 10.93 -3.24 15.33
CA ALA A 106 9.81 -4.16 15.36
C ALA A 106 10.19 -5.51 15.99
N GLN A 107 11.45 -5.94 15.84
CA GLN A 107 11.94 -7.14 16.51
C GLN A 107 11.88 -7.02 18.03
N GLU A 108 12.26 -5.86 18.56
CA GLU A 108 12.21 -5.56 19.99
C GLU A 108 10.77 -5.35 20.49
N THR A 109 9.91 -4.72 19.68
CA THR A 109 8.57 -4.29 20.09
C THR A 109 7.52 -5.39 19.97
N TYR A 110 7.62 -6.21 18.91
CA TYR A 110 6.55 -7.14 18.52
C TYR A 110 7.02 -8.61 18.54
N GLY A 111 8.32 -8.86 18.72
CA GLY A 111 8.91 -10.18 18.64
C GLY A 111 9.03 -10.72 17.20
N ALA A 112 9.89 -11.73 17.01
CA ALA A 112 10.27 -12.24 15.69
C ALA A 112 9.08 -12.70 14.82
N SER A 113 8.04 -13.28 15.42
CA SER A 113 6.86 -13.77 14.70
C SER A 113 6.03 -12.64 14.07
N ARG A 114 5.90 -11.51 14.76
CA ARG A 114 5.19 -10.33 14.23
C ARG A 114 6.04 -9.57 13.23
N VAL A 115 7.37 -9.60 13.34
CA VAL A 115 8.25 -9.05 12.29
C VAL A 115 8.07 -9.79 10.98
N ILE A 116 8.04 -11.13 10.99
CA ILE A 116 7.78 -11.93 9.79
C ILE A 116 6.39 -11.62 9.23
N PHE A 117 5.39 -11.49 10.10
CA PHE A 117 4.02 -11.15 9.70
C PHE A 117 3.89 -9.74 9.05
N TYR A 118 4.54 -8.71 9.60
CA TYR A 118 4.41 -7.34 9.10
C TYR A 118 5.42 -6.98 8.01
N PHE A 119 6.64 -7.52 8.06
CA PHE A 119 7.75 -7.17 7.17
C PHE A 119 8.17 -8.31 6.23
N GLY A 120 7.73 -9.54 6.47
CA GLY A 120 7.92 -10.65 5.53
C GLY A 120 7.02 -10.56 4.29
N CYS A 121 6.06 -9.63 4.32
CA CYS A 121 5.04 -9.43 3.29
C CYS A 121 5.35 -8.22 2.39
N ILE A 122 6.31 -7.38 2.80
CA ILE A 122 6.63 -6.12 2.15
C ILE A 122 8.14 -6.12 1.91
N SER A 123 8.57 -6.29 0.67
CA SER A 123 9.98 -6.08 0.29
C SER A 123 10.43 -4.64 0.50
N GLY A 124 9.46 -3.71 0.59
CA GLY A 124 9.70 -2.27 0.76
C GLY A 124 10.12 -1.61 -0.54
N VAL A 125 10.03 -2.31 -1.67
CA VAL A 125 10.46 -1.82 -2.99
C VAL A 125 9.23 -1.66 -3.88
N VAL A 126 9.01 -0.45 -4.38
CA VAL A 126 7.99 -0.19 -5.40
C VAL A 126 8.42 -0.86 -6.71
N GLY A 127 7.52 -1.64 -7.33
CA GLY A 127 7.77 -2.29 -8.62
C GLY A 127 8.08 -3.79 -8.56
N ASP A 128 8.17 -4.39 -7.37
CA ASP A 128 8.45 -5.83 -7.19
C ASP A 128 7.36 -6.74 -7.78
N TRP A 129 6.18 -6.17 -8.05
CA TRP A 129 5.06 -6.88 -8.67
C TRP A 129 5.40 -7.47 -10.04
N LYS A 130 6.37 -6.91 -10.76
CA LYS A 130 6.81 -7.40 -12.08
C LYS A 130 7.35 -8.83 -12.05
N ASN A 131 7.79 -9.31 -10.89
CA ASN A 131 8.35 -10.67 -10.75
C ASN A 131 7.27 -11.76 -10.66
N LEU A 132 6.03 -11.40 -10.31
CA LEU A 132 4.93 -12.35 -10.14
C LEU A 132 3.86 -12.23 -11.22
N PHE A 133 3.63 -11.03 -11.74
CA PHE A 133 2.57 -10.78 -12.71
C PHE A 133 2.90 -11.39 -14.08
N ALA A 134 2.04 -12.27 -14.56
CA ALA A 134 1.99 -12.62 -15.98
C ALA A 134 1.41 -11.45 -16.81
N GLU A 135 1.76 -11.37 -18.09
CA GLU A 135 1.27 -10.32 -18.99
C GLU A 135 -0.28 -10.22 -19.04
N ALA A 136 -0.97 -11.37 -19.05
CA ALA A 136 -2.43 -11.40 -19.03
C ALA A 136 -3.02 -10.82 -17.73
N GLN A 137 -2.43 -11.14 -16.58
CA GLN A 137 -2.84 -10.60 -15.27
C GLN A 137 -2.56 -9.10 -15.18
N ASN A 138 -1.45 -8.66 -15.77
CA ASN A 138 -1.08 -7.26 -15.87
C ASN A 138 -2.14 -6.45 -16.63
N GLN A 139 -2.57 -6.97 -17.78
CA GLN A 139 -3.62 -6.36 -18.60
C GLN A 139 -4.99 -6.39 -17.90
N GLU A 140 -5.32 -7.47 -17.19
CA GLU A 140 -6.56 -7.58 -16.44
C GLU A 140 -6.63 -6.54 -15.30
N MET A 141 -5.54 -6.38 -14.55
CA MET A 141 -5.42 -5.36 -13.51
C MET A 141 -5.52 -3.95 -14.09
N ASP A 142 -4.86 -3.68 -15.22
CA ASP A 142 -4.94 -2.39 -15.92
C ASP A 142 -6.37 -2.08 -16.35
N ALA A 143 -7.07 -3.05 -16.94
CA ALA A 143 -8.47 -2.88 -17.34
C ALA A 143 -9.37 -2.59 -16.14
N LYS A 144 -9.17 -3.29 -15.02
CA LYS A 144 -9.94 -3.08 -13.79
C LYS A 144 -9.65 -1.71 -13.17
N PHE A 145 -8.38 -1.30 -13.13
CA PHE A 145 -7.99 0.03 -12.67
C PHE A 145 -8.65 1.11 -13.51
N ASN A 146 -8.62 0.98 -14.84
CA ASN A 146 -9.22 1.95 -15.74
C ASN A 146 -10.74 2.08 -15.49
N VAL A 147 -11.45 0.96 -15.38
CA VAL A 147 -12.89 0.97 -15.10
C VAL A 147 -13.22 1.61 -13.75
N CYS A 148 -12.41 1.35 -12.71
CA CYS A 148 -12.75 1.75 -11.34
C CYS A 148 -12.22 3.13 -10.93
N LEU A 149 -11.04 3.52 -11.39
CA LEU A 149 -10.27 4.64 -10.84
C LEU A 149 -9.74 5.63 -11.89
N GLU A 150 -9.73 5.31 -13.18
CA GLU A 150 -9.33 6.29 -14.20
C GLU A 150 -10.28 7.49 -14.20
N GLY A 151 -9.70 8.69 -14.36
CA GLY A 151 -10.44 9.95 -14.27
C GLY A 151 -10.87 10.35 -12.84
N THR A 152 -10.63 9.52 -11.83
CA THR A 152 -10.90 9.88 -10.42
C THR A 152 -9.73 10.64 -9.79
N LYS A 153 -10.01 11.41 -8.73
CA LYS A 153 -8.99 12.15 -7.99
C LYS A 153 -7.99 11.21 -7.32
N LEU A 154 -8.49 10.09 -6.77
CA LEU A 154 -7.63 9.06 -6.18
C LEU A 154 -6.78 8.37 -7.25
N GLY A 155 -7.34 8.04 -8.41
CA GLY A 155 -6.59 7.49 -9.54
C GLY A 155 -5.44 8.39 -10.00
N ALA A 156 -5.69 9.70 -10.09
CA ALA A 156 -4.65 10.68 -10.40
C ALA A 156 -3.54 10.73 -9.34
N LYS A 157 -3.90 10.63 -8.04
CA LYS A 157 -2.91 10.59 -6.95
C LYS A 157 -2.06 9.32 -6.95
N LEU A 158 -2.62 8.18 -7.35
CA LEU A 158 -1.91 6.90 -7.38
C LEU A 158 -0.78 6.85 -8.42
N GLN A 159 -0.71 7.82 -9.35
CA GLN A 159 0.30 7.90 -10.41
C GLN A 159 0.50 6.56 -11.13
N TYR A 160 -0.63 5.95 -11.52
CA TYR A 160 -0.67 4.58 -12.01
C TYR A 160 0.28 4.34 -13.20
N ASP A 161 0.34 5.28 -14.14
CA ASP A 161 1.23 5.17 -15.30
C ASP A 161 2.71 5.10 -14.92
N ALA A 162 3.13 5.85 -13.89
CA ALA A 162 4.52 5.89 -13.44
C ALA A 162 4.94 4.59 -12.73
N TYR A 163 4.06 4.01 -11.92
CA TYR A 163 4.40 2.87 -11.05
C TYR A 163 3.89 1.51 -11.55
N CYS A 164 3.01 1.48 -12.56
CA CYS A 164 2.26 0.29 -12.95
C CYS A 164 2.36 -0.06 -14.44
N LYS A 165 2.72 0.87 -15.33
CA LYS A 165 2.79 0.62 -16.79
C LYS A 165 4.20 0.47 -17.36
N ALA A 166 5.23 0.52 -16.51
CA ALA A 166 6.62 0.33 -16.91
C ALA A 166 7.01 -1.15 -16.99
#